data_AF-A0A401TLX2-F1
#
_entry.id   AF-A0A401TLX2-F1
#
_cell.length_a   1.000
_cell.length_b   1.000
_cell.length_c   1.000
_cell.angle_alpha   90.00
_cell.angle_beta   90.00
_cell.angle_gamma   90.00
#
_symmetry.space_group_name_H-M   'P 1'
#
loop_
_entity.id
_entity.type
_entity.pdbx_description
1 polymer ?
#
loop_
_entity_poly.entity_id
_entity_poly.type
_entity_poly.pdbx_seq_one_letter_code
_entity_poly.pdbx_strand_id
1 'polypeptide(L)' 'MTAADKLSALHLDVRTQLSKVDSDQVKQWQKDSFHKQLIGGFKETREADEEFRKAQKPWLKKLKE' A
#
# COMPACT_ATOMS: atom_id res chain seq x y z
N MET A 1 17.40 32.14 22.44
CA MET A 1 16.27 31.21 22.20
C MET A 1 15.54 30.96 23.50
N THR A 2 14.24 31.21 23.51
CA THR A 2 13.33 30.94 24.63
C THR A 2 12.99 29.44 24.71
N ALA A 3 12.33 29.01 25.80
CA ALA A 3 11.82 27.64 25.90
C ALA A 3 10.79 27.32 24.80
N ALA A 4 9.96 28.31 24.43
CA ALA A 4 8.98 28.17 23.36
C ALA A 4 9.66 27.96 21.99
N ASP A 5 10.76 28.67 21.70
CA ASP A 5 11.51 28.49 20.46
C ASP A 5 12.10 27.07 20.34
N LYS A 6 12.62 26.54 21.46
CA LYS A 6 13.17 25.18 21.51
C LYS A 6 12.08 24.11 21.32
N LEU A 7 10.92 24.30 21.96
CA LEU A 7 9.78 23.40 21.79
C LEU A 7 9.27 23.43 20.34
N SER A 8 9.16 24.62 19.75
CA SER A 8 8.78 24.78 18.34
C SER A 8 9.74 24.03 17.41
N ALA A 9 11.06 24.17 17.63
CA ALA A 9 12.06 23.45 16.85
C ALA A 9 11.87 21.92 16.93
N LEU A 10 11.67 21.37 18.14
CA LEU A 10 11.40 19.94 18.31
C LEU A 10 10.15 19.47 17.53
N HIS A 11 9.07 20.25 17.57
CA HIS A 11 7.87 19.92 16.80
C HIS A 11 8.08 19.99 15.29
N LEU A 12 8.89 20.94 14.80
CA LEU A 12 9.23 21.05 13.39
C LEU A 12 10.10 19.87 12.93
N ASP A 13 11.00 19.38 13.77
CA ASP A 13 11.81 18.19 13.49
C ASP A 13 10.92 16.95 13.38
N VAL A 14 10.03 16.74 14.36
CA VAL A 14 9.04 15.64 14.33
C VAL A 14 8.17 15.72 13.08
N ARG A 15 7.66 16.91 12.73
CA ARG A 15 6.89 17.11 11.51
C ARG A 15 7.70 16.74 10.27
N THR A 16 8.96 17.14 10.21
CA THR A 16 9.82 16.90 9.04
C THR A 16 10.07 15.41 8.87
N GLN A 17 10.35 14.69 9.96
CA GLN A 17 10.51 13.24 9.94
C GLN A 17 9.24 12.54 9.41
N LEU A 18 8.08 12.85 9.99
CA LEU A 18 6.82 12.20 9.60
C LEU A 18 6.41 12.53 8.16
N SER A 19 6.49 13.81 7.78
CA SER A 19 5.92 14.28 6.51
C SER A 19 6.80 14.04 5.30
N LYS A 20 8.11 13.92 5.48
CA LYS A 20 9.05 13.69 4.37
C LYS A 20 9.57 12.26 4.41
N VAL A 21 10.25 11.88 5.48
CA VAL A 21 10.95 10.59 5.52
C VAL A 21 9.95 9.44 5.56
N ASP A 22 9.10 9.42 6.58
CA ASP A 22 8.22 8.27 6.81
C ASP A 22 7.11 8.24 5.76
N SER A 23 6.56 9.40 5.38
CA SER A 23 5.56 9.51 4.31
C SER A 23 6.11 9.05 2.96
N ASP A 24 7.32 9.47 2.58
CA ASP A 24 7.88 9.07 1.28
C ASP A 24 8.30 7.60 1.27
N GLN A 25 8.73 7.05 2.42
CA GLN A 25 8.96 5.62 2.56
C GLN A 25 7.67 4.82 2.30
N VAL A 26 6.53 5.23 2.86
CA VAL A 26 5.24 4.58 2.62
C VAL A 26 4.81 4.72 1.15
N LYS A 27 4.99 5.90 0.54
CA LYS A 27 4.66 6.10 -0.88
C LYS A 27 5.51 5.22 -1.79
N GLN A 28 6.80 5.10 -1.50
CA GLN A 28 7.71 4.26 -2.27
C GLN A 28 7.33 2.78 -2.13
N TRP A 29 7.09 2.32 -0.91
CA TRP A 29 6.60 0.96 -0.66
C TRP A 29 5.27 0.69 -1.39
N GLN A 30 4.33 1.64 -1.37
CA GLN A 30 3.06 1.50 -2.07
C GLN A 30 3.27 1.37 -3.58
N LYS A 31 4.15 2.19 -4.16
CA LYS A 31 4.47 2.16 -5.59
C LYS A 31 5.09 0.82 -6.01
N ASP A 32 5.97 0.26 -5.17
CA ASP A 32 6.66 -0.99 -5.46
C ASP A 32 5.79 -2.23 -5.18
N SER A 33 4.82 -2.11 -4.29
CA SER A 33 3.94 -3.23 -3.90
C SER A 33 2.68 -3.34 -4.75
N PHE A 34 2.20 -2.24 -5.33
CA PHE A 34 0.90 -2.20 -6.00
C PHE A 34 1.00 -1.61 -7.42
N HIS A 35 0.75 -2.45 -8.43
CA HIS A 35 0.94 -2.08 -9.82
C HIS A 35 -0.41 -1.83 -10.51
N LYS A 36 -0.71 -0.56 -10.80
CA LYS A 36 -1.95 -0.18 -11.51
C LYS A 36 -1.97 -0.75 -12.93
N GLN A 37 -3.13 -1.23 -13.37
CA GLN A 37 -3.34 -1.70 -14.74
C GLN A 37 -4.02 -0.62 -15.61
N LEU A 38 -3.82 -0.72 -16.94
CA LEU A 38 -4.36 0.24 -17.91
C LEU A 38 -5.90 0.32 -17.91
N ILE A 39 -6.56 -0.80 -17.62
CA ILE A 39 -8.02 -0.91 -17.59
C ILE A 39 -8.62 -0.70 -16.18
N GLY A 40 -7.82 -0.16 -15.26
CA GLY A 40 -8.19 0.01 -13.85
C GLY A 40 -7.83 -1.21 -12.99
N GLY A 41 -7.83 -1.01 -11.68
CA GLY A 41 -7.43 -2.02 -10.69
C GLY A 41 -5.93 -2.20 -10.54
N PHE A 42 -5.55 -3.15 -9.67
CA PHE A 42 -4.17 -3.54 -9.39
C PHE A 42 -3.90 -4.95 -9.93
N LYS A 43 -2.70 -5.14 -10.48
CA LYS A 43 -2.24 -6.41 -11.03
C LYS A 43 -2.34 -7.52 -9.97
N GLU A 44 -1.94 -7.23 -8.74
CA GLU A 44 -1.88 -8.17 -7.63
C GLU A 44 -3.28 -8.72 -7.30
N THR A 45 -4.30 -7.85 -7.28
CA THR A 45 -5.70 -8.24 -7.06
C THR A 45 -6.19 -9.16 -8.18
N ARG A 46 -5.93 -8.78 -9.43
CA ARG A 46 -6.36 -9.58 -10.60
C ARG A 46 -5.69 -10.96 -10.60
N GLU A 47 -4.40 -11.03 -10.28
CA GLU A 47 -3.66 -12.29 -10.20
C GLU A 47 -4.22 -13.21 -9.13
N ALA A 48 -4.47 -12.69 -7.92
CA ALA A 48 -5.10 -13.45 -6.85
C ALA A 48 -6.49 -13.99 -7.26
N ASP A 49 -7.35 -13.15 -7.84
CA ASP A 49 -8.68 -13.56 -8.30
C ASP A 49 -8.62 -14.66 -9.38
N GLU A 50 -7.69 -14.53 -10.33
CA GLU A 50 -7.46 -15.55 -11.36
C GLU A 50 -6.98 -16.87 -10.76
N GLU A 51 -6.08 -16.83 -9.77
CA GLU A 51 -5.56 -18.01 -9.08
C GLU A 51 -6.66 -18.72 -8.29
N PHE A 52 -7.46 -17.99 -7.51
CA PHE A 52 -8.61 -18.55 -6.81
C PHE A 52 -9.60 -19.19 -7.79
N ARG A 53 -9.92 -18.50 -8.89
CA ARG A 53 -10.85 -19.03 -9.90
C ARG A 53 -10.31 -20.32 -10.52
N LYS A 54 -9.01 -20.39 -10.83
CA LYS A 54 -8.35 -21.58 -11.35
C LYS A 54 -8.40 -22.73 -10.34
N ALA A 55 -8.04 -22.46 -9.08
CA ALA A 55 -8.04 -23.44 -8.00
C ALA A 55 -9.45 -23.98 -7.70
N GLN A 56 -10.47 -23.13 -7.77
CA GLN A 56 -11.85 -23.49 -7.46
C GLN A 56 -12.56 -24.22 -8.62
N LYS A 57 -12.15 -24.01 -9.87
CA LYS A 57 -12.83 -24.52 -11.08
C LYS A 57 -13.10 -26.05 -11.05
N PRO A 58 -12.16 -26.93 -10.65
CA PRO A 58 -12.42 -28.37 -10.58
C PRO A 58 -13.50 -28.72 -9.55
N TRP A 59 -13.52 -28.02 -8.41
CA TRP A 59 -14.48 -28.25 -7.33
C TRP A 59 -15.89 -27.79 -7.73
N LEU A 60 -15.99 -26.64 -8.42
CA LEU A 60 -17.27 -26.18 -8.96
C LEU A 60 -17.84 -27.13 -10.00
N LYS A 61 -16.99 -27.80 -10.79
CA LYS A 61 -17.44 -28.83 -11.72
C LYS A 61 -18.02 -30.02 -10.96
N LYS A 62 -17.31 -30.54 -9.96
CA LYS A 62 -17.75 -31.66 -9.11
C LYS A 62 -19.06 -31.38 -8.36
N LEU A 63 -19.32 -30.14 -7.96
CA LEU A 63 -20.54 -29.76 -7.22
C LEU A 63 -21.79 -29.68 -8.11
N LYS A 64 -21.61 -29.48 -9.41
CA LYS A 64 -22.71 -29.36 -10.39
C LYS A 64 -23.09 -30.70 -11.02
N GLU A 65 -22.28 -31.73 -10.80
CA GLU A 65 -22.59 -33.14 -11.08
C GLU A 65 -23.50 -33.68 -9.98
#